data_AF-A0A1A9I931-F1
#
_entry.id   AF-A0A1A9I931-F1
#
_cell.length_a   1.000
_cell.length_b   1.000
_cell.length_c   1.000
_cell.angle_alpha   90.00
_cell.angle_beta   90.00
_cell.angle_gamma   90.00
#
_symmetry.space_group_name_H-M   'P 1'
#
loop_
_entity.id
_entity.type
_entity.pdbx_description
1 polymer ?
#
loop_
_entity_poly.entity_id
_entity_poly.type
_entity_poly.pdbx_seq_one_letter_code
_entity_poly.pdbx_strand_id
1 'polypeptide(L)'
;MVVRYLLIFVILFVQVSCLNSQQKHYTSPDGYDLQHPQVFQMPKELEEISGNAFYAGNKDMLYAIQDEDGYIYSFQLGSDKVQATRFGKKGDYEDVTIYKGTAIVLKSNGTLFSVPVSEIGKPKAEGVQEWKGLLPDGEYESLFADEKNKELYVMCKSCHADRKNSVVTVYVFDLSADSVQPKNNFTFDAAQLGNYIPSKKYILFKPSAIALNPLTDEWYLLSSVNKLLVVTDRSWKVKQVHELKNAVFEQPEGISFDANGNLYISSEAGENEQGVVMKFAYKPTK
;
A
#
# COMPACT_ATOMS: atom_id res chain seq x y z
N MET A 1 -83.47 -2.30 -4.57
CA MET A 1 -82.35 -1.62 -5.26
C MET A 1 -81.07 -2.20 -4.69
N VAL A 2 -80.47 -3.18 -5.37
CA VAL A 2 -79.31 -3.94 -4.89
C VAL A 2 -78.23 -3.83 -5.96
N VAL A 3 -77.15 -3.09 -5.66
CA VAL A 3 -75.97 -3.01 -6.52
C VAL A 3 -74.92 -3.94 -5.93
N ARG A 4 -74.55 -4.96 -6.72
CA ARG A 4 -73.49 -5.94 -6.42
C ARG A 4 -72.12 -5.26 -6.55
N TYR A 5 -71.29 -5.36 -5.51
CA TYR A 5 -69.87 -5.04 -5.60
C TYR A 5 -69.11 -6.24 -6.20
N LEU A 6 -68.32 -5.96 -7.24
CA LEU A 6 -67.41 -6.90 -7.91
C LEU A 6 -66.06 -6.85 -7.18
N LEU A 7 -65.69 -7.92 -6.47
CA LEU A 7 -64.37 -8.08 -5.85
C LEU A 7 -63.40 -8.68 -6.89
N ILE A 8 -62.46 -7.87 -7.38
CA ILE A 8 -61.35 -8.32 -8.22
C ILE A 8 -60.19 -8.67 -7.29
N PHE A 9 -59.85 -9.96 -7.20
CA PHE A 9 -58.63 -10.44 -6.54
C PHE A 9 -57.45 -10.24 -7.49
N VAL A 10 -56.56 -9.30 -7.16
CA VAL A 10 -55.25 -9.16 -7.81
C VAL A 10 -54.25 -10.01 -7.03
N ILE A 11 -53.82 -11.13 -7.61
CA ILE A 11 -52.72 -11.96 -7.08
C ILE A 11 -51.41 -11.32 -7.54
N LEU A 12 -50.72 -10.63 -6.63
CA LEU A 12 -49.35 -10.15 -6.85
C LEU A 12 -48.38 -11.34 -6.77
N PHE A 13 -47.89 -11.80 -7.92
CA PHE A 13 -46.73 -12.69 -7.99
C PHE A 13 -45.46 -11.89 -7.67
N VAL A 14 -45.02 -11.92 -6.41
CA VAL A 14 -43.68 -11.46 -6.02
C VAL A 14 -42.70 -12.56 -6.43
N GLN A 15 -42.10 -12.44 -7.62
CA GLN A 15 -40.95 -13.26 -7.97
C GLN A 15 -39.74 -12.72 -7.19
N VAL A 16 -39.42 -13.40 -6.10
CA VAL A 16 -38.13 -13.27 -5.43
C VAL A 16 -37.10 -13.92 -6.34
N SER A 17 -36.56 -13.14 -7.28
CA SER A 17 -35.33 -13.50 -7.97
C SER A 17 -34.21 -13.45 -6.94
N CYS A 18 -33.89 -14.61 -6.36
CA CYS A 18 -32.60 -14.80 -5.71
C CYS A 18 -31.52 -14.63 -6.79
N LEU A 19 -31.03 -13.40 -6.93
CA LEU A 19 -29.76 -13.11 -7.59
C LEU A 19 -28.68 -13.77 -6.73
N ASN A 20 -28.41 -15.03 -7.04
CA ASN A 20 -27.23 -15.74 -6.57
C ASN A 20 -26.04 -15.11 -7.31
N SER A 21 -25.63 -13.93 -6.84
CA SER A 21 -24.33 -13.36 -7.13
C SER A 21 -23.32 -14.38 -6.64
N GLN A 22 -22.82 -15.23 -7.55
CA GLN A 22 -21.57 -15.92 -7.32
C GLN A 22 -20.54 -14.83 -7.07
N GLN A 23 -20.25 -14.53 -5.79
CA GLN A 23 -19.11 -13.69 -5.44
C GLN A 23 -17.92 -14.34 -6.14
N LYS A 24 -17.37 -13.67 -7.15
CA LYS A 24 -16.08 -14.05 -7.71
C LYS A 24 -15.09 -14.07 -6.55
N HIS A 25 -14.66 -15.25 -6.15
CA HIS A 25 -13.55 -15.39 -5.22
C HIS A 25 -12.33 -14.78 -5.89
N TYR A 26 -11.80 -13.72 -5.29
CA TYR A 26 -10.50 -13.17 -5.68
C TYR A 26 -9.41 -14.05 -5.07
N THR A 27 -8.30 -14.18 -5.78
CA THR A 27 -7.21 -15.10 -5.40
C THR A 27 -6.30 -14.47 -4.34
N SER A 28 -5.34 -15.23 -3.83
CA SER A 28 -4.35 -14.75 -2.86
C SER A 28 -2.96 -15.18 -3.30
N PRO A 29 -1.91 -14.41 -2.97
CA PRO A 29 -0.54 -14.82 -3.19
C PRO A 29 -0.23 -16.12 -2.46
N ASP A 30 0.72 -16.89 -3.00
CA ASP A 30 1.17 -18.12 -2.37
C ASP A 30 1.56 -17.88 -0.90
N GLY A 31 0.91 -18.64 -0.02
CA GLY A 31 1.14 -18.61 1.42
C GLY A 31 0.40 -17.51 2.19
N TYR A 32 -0.52 -16.79 1.55
CA TYR A 32 -1.39 -15.80 2.19
C TYR A 32 -2.88 -16.07 1.88
N ASP A 33 -3.76 -15.48 2.68
CA ASP A 33 -5.21 -15.52 2.49
C ASP A 33 -5.79 -14.10 2.56
N LEU A 34 -5.91 -13.45 1.39
CA LEU A 34 -6.43 -12.09 1.28
C LEU A 34 -7.94 -11.98 1.56
N GLN A 35 -8.65 -13.10 1.72
CA GLN A 35 -10.08 -13.13 1.99
C GLN A 35 -10.39 -13.03 3.49
N HIS A 36 -9.44 -13.39 4.34
CA HIS A 36 -9.62 -13.41 5.79
C HIS A 36 -8.48 -12.69 6.53
N PRO A 37 -8.31 -11.36 6.33
CA PRO A 37 -7.36 -10.58 7.12
C PRO A 37 -7.74 -10.53 8.60
N GLN A 38 -6.72 -10.41 9.45
CA GLN A 38 -6.93 -9.76 10.75
C GLN A 38 -6.93 -8.25 10.52
N VAL A 39 -8.04 -7.59 10.82
CA VAL A 39 -8.22 -6.14 10.58
C VAL A 39 -8.02 -5.38 11.89
N PHE A 40 -7.21 -4.31 11.83
CA PHE A 40 -7.02 -3.35 12.90
C PHE A 40 -7.53 -1.99 12.43
N GLN A 41 -8.54 -1.46 13.11
CA GLN A 41 -9.05 -0.12 12.85
C GLN A 41 -8.04 0.92 13.33
N MET A 42 -7.74 1.90 12.49
CA MET A 42 -6.86 3.01 12.81
C MET A 42 -7.64 4.14 13.49
N PRO A 43 -7.02 4.87 14.43
CA PRO A 43 -7.62 6.07 14.98
C PRO A 43 -7.73 7.17 13.93
N LYS A 44 -8.49 8.22 14.24
CA LYS A 44 -8.79 9.32 13.31
C LYS A 44 -7.55 9.99 12.72
N GLU A 45 -6.48 10.11 13.50
CA GLU A 45 -5.21 10.71 13.05
C GLU A 45 -4.51 9.89 11.95
N LEU A 46 -4.97 8.67 11.69
CA LEU A 46 -4.50 7.73 10.69
C LEU A 46 -5.65 7.27 9.76
N GLU A 47 -6.68 8.11 9.60
CA GLU A 47 -7.79 7.86 8.66
C GLU A 47 -7.30 7.80 7.21
N GLU A 48 -6.30 8.62 6.88
CA GLU A 48 -5.59 8.72 5.59
C GLU A 48 -4.20 8.06 5.70
N ILE A 49 -4.12 6.88 6.32
CA ILE A 49 -2.85 6.13 6.45
C ILE A 49 -2.31 5.72 5.08
N SER A 50 -1.17 6.29 4.70
CA SER A 50 -0.49 6.05 3.42
C SER A 50 0.58 4.96 3.58
N GLY A 51 1.77 5.32 4.07
CA GLY A 51 2.90 4.40 4.28
C GLY A 51 2.93 3.66 5.62
N ASN A 52 3.49 2.45 5.63
CA ASN A 52 3.77 1.71 6.87
C ASN A 52 5.05 0.85 6.79
N ALA A 53 5.77 0.71 7.91
CA ALA A 53 7.01 -0.04 7.99
C ALA A 53 7.27 -0.64 9.38
N PHE A 54 8.11 -1.67 9.42
CA PHE A 54 8.67 -2.24 10.65
C PHE A 54 10.16 -1.94 10.76
N TYR A 55 10.60 -1.51 11.94
CA TYR A 55 12.03 -1.40 12.20
C TYR A 55 12.63 -2.78 12.45
N ALA A 56 13.59 -3.20 11.61
CA ALA A 56 14.26 -4.50 11.68
C ALA A 56 13.27 -5.70 11.71
N GLY A 57 12.13 -5.56 11.02
CA GLY A 57 11.09 -6.59 10.97
C GLY A 57 10.40 -6.88 12.31
N ASN A 58 10.56 -6.01 13.31
CA ASN A 58 9.94 -6.18 14.62
C ASN A 58 8.43 -5.90 14.55
N LYS A 59 7.64 -6.97 14.48
CA LYS A 59 6.16 -6.91 14.42
C LYS A 59 5.46 -6.21 15.60
N ASP A 60 6.16 -5.98 16.71
CA ASP A 60 5.55 -5.43 17.91
C ASP A 60 5.38 -3.91 17.86
N MET A 61 6.02 -3.23 16.91
CA MET A 61 5.90 -1.78 16.73
C MET A 61 5.80 -1.45 15.23
N LEU A 62 4.64 -0.98 14.81
CA LEU A 62 4.42 -0.44 13.47
C LEU A 62 4.76 1.05 13.46
N TYR A 63 5.44 1.47 12.40
CA TYR A 63 5.65 2.88 12.08
C TYR A 63 4.80 3.22 10.86
N ALA A 64 4.09 4.32 10.92
CA ALA A 64 3.23 4.75 9.81
C ALA A 64 3.30 6.26 9.62
N ILE A 65 2.88 6.70 8.46
CA ILE A 65 2.56 8.10 8.19
C ILE A 65 1.11 8.18 7.74
N GLN A 66 0.64 9.41 7.57
CA GLN A 66 -0.62 9.69 6.88
C GLN A 66 -0.36 10.75 5.82
N ASP A 67 -1.23 10.85 4.83
CA ASP A 67 -1.01 11.65 3.63
C ASP A 67 -0.73 13.14 3.89
N GLU A 68 -1.57 13.84 4.65
CA GLU A 68 -1.59 15.31 4.64
C GLU A 68 -0.77 16.01 5.75
N ASP A 69 -0.28 15.27 6.76
CA ASP A 69 0.49 15.83 7.87
C ASP A 69 1.89 15.21 8.01
N GLY A 70 2.88 16.07 8.25
CA GLY A 70 4.27 15.67 8.50
C GLY A 70 4.51 15.09 9.90
N TYR A 71 3.83 13.99 10.22
CA TYR A 71 4.04 13.17 11.42
C TYR A 71 4.43 11.75 11.06
N ILE A 72 5.34 11.16 11.84
CA ILE A 72 5.51 9.71 11.91
C ILE A 72 4.82 9.24 13.18
N TYR A 73 4.01 8.20 13.03
CA TYR A 73 3.30 7.55 14.11
C TYR A 73 4.00 6.24 14.48
N SER A 74 4.00 5.89 15.78
CA SER A 74 4.45 4.59 16.27
C SER A 74 3.45 3.98 17.24
N PHE A 75 3.10 2.71 17.03
CA PHE A 75 2.10 2.02 17.82
C PHE A 75 2.18 0.49 17.69
N GLN A 76 1.57 -0.19 18.65
CA GLN A 76 1.30 -1.63 18.55
C GLN A 76 -0.06 -1.83 17.88
N LEU A 77 -0.17 -2.76 16.94
CA LEU A 77 -1.46 -3.06 16.31
C LEU A 77 -2.50 -3.53 17.34
N GLY A 78 -3.68 -2.91 17.31
CA GLY A 78 -4.76 -3.16 18.27
C GLY A 78 -4.64 -2.36 19.59
N SER A 79 -3.65 -1.49 19.71
CA SER A 79 -3.55 -0.52 20.83
C SER A 79 -4.33 0.75 20.51
N ASP A 80 -5.07 1.28 21.48
CA ASP A 80 -5.72 2.60 21.39
C ASP A 80 -4.71 3.76 21.52
N LYS A 81 -3.45 3.46 21.85
CA LYS A 81 -2.39 4.45 22.04
C LYS A 81 -1.50 4.51 20.80
N VAL A 82 -1.52 5.67 20.15
CA VAL A 82 -0.61 6.03 19.07
C VAL A 82 0.26 7.20 19.50
N GLN A 83 1.58 7.07 19.34
CA GLN A 83 2.51 8.17 19.53
C GLN A 83 2.73 8.88 18.20
N ALA A 84 2.73 10.20 18.21
CA ALA A 84 2.94 11.02 17.03
C ALA A 84 4.18 11.91 17.21
N THR A 85 5.05 11.93 16.22
CA THR A 85 6.25 12.76 16.19
C THR A 85 6.27 13.61 14.94
N ARG A 86 6.25 14.93 15.13
CA ARG A 86 6.30 15.87 14.01
C ARG A 86 7.71 15.88 13.39
N PHE A 87 7.82 15.55 12.10
CA PHE A 87 9.07 15.69 11.35
C PHE A 87 8.99 16.82 10.32
N GLY A 88 7.79 17.09 9.78
CA GLY A 88 7.58 17.98 8.65
C GLY A 88 6.48 19.03 8.87
N LYS A 89 6.18 19.78 7.80
CA LYS A 89 4.96 20.60 7.70
C LYS A 89 3.84 19.76 7.08
N LYS A 90 2.65 20.35 6.88
CA LYS A 90 1.60 19.73 6.05
C LYS A 90 2.09 19.54 4.60
N GLY A 91 1.51 18.57 3.92
CA GLY A 91 1.77 18.23 2.54
C GLY A 91 1.61 16.73 2.33
N ASP A 92 1.63 16.35 1.06
CA ASP A 92 1.32 15.05 0.45
C ASP A 92 2.43 13.99 0.67
N TYR A 93 2.38 13.24 1.77
CA TYR A 93 3.37 12.22 2.17
C TYR A 93 2.85 10.81 1.90
N GLU A 94 3.59 10.07 1.11
CA GLU A 94 3.03 8.91 0.42
C GLU A 94 3.48 7.59 1.03
N ASP A 95 4.73 7.49 1.47
CA ASP A 95 5.26 6.24 2.00
C ASP A 95 6.41 6.44 3.01
N VAL A 96 6.66 5.42 3.83
CA VAL A 96 7.73 5.39 4.82
C VAL A 96 8.43 4.04 4.84
N THR A 97 9.75 4.05 4.88
CA THR A 97 10.59 2.87 5.12
C THR A 97 11.56 3.15 6.27
N ILE A 98 12.17 2.10 6.83
CA ILE A 98 13.19 2.24 7.86
C ILE A 98 14.45 1.51 7.42
N TYR A 99 15.58 2.22 7.40
CA TYR A 99 16.90 1.68 7.10
C TYR A 99 17.85 2.01 8.25
N LYS A 100 18.36 0.98 8.94
CA LYS A 100 19.39 1.11 9.98
C LYS A 100 19.16 2.21 11.03
N GLY A 101 17.93 2.32 11.52
CA GLY A 101 17.57 3.30 12.57
C GLY A 101 17.25 4.69 12.05
N THR A 102 17.11 4.86 10.73
CA THR A 102 16.62 6.07 10.08
C THR A 102 15.30 5.74 9.37
N ALA A 103 14.23 6.42 9.74
CA ALA A 103 13.00 6.42 8.96
C ALA A 103 13.17 7.36 7.76
N ILE A 104 12.84 6.88 6.57
CA ILE A 104 12.87 7.64 5.33
C ILE A 104 11.43 7.80 4.86
N VAL A 105 10.97 9.03 4.71
CA VAL A 105 9.60 9.37 4.27
C VAL A 105 9.65 9.97 2.87
N LEU A 106 8.77 9.50 1.99
CA LEU A 106 8.57 10.02 0.64
C LEU A 106 7.44 11.05 0.65
N LYS A 107 7.69 12.18 0.01
CA LYS A 107 6.65 13.13 -0.39
C LYS A 107 6.33 12.94 -1.88
N SER A 108 5.07 13.14 -2.28
CA SER A 108 4.56 12.88 -3.63
C SER A 108 5.40 13.49 -4.76
N ASN A 109 5.99 14.65 -4.53
CA ASN A 109 6.87 15.33 -5.50
C ASN A 109 8.31 14.77 -5.58
N GLY A 110 8.59 13.65 -4.92
CA GLY A 110 9.90 13.01 -4.89
C GLY A 110 10.89 13.57 -3.87
N THR A 111 10.45 14.47 -2.97
CA THR A 111 11.28 14.91 -1.84
C THR A 111 11.36 13.78 -0.82
N LEU A 112 12.57 13.46 -0.34
CA LEU A 112 12.77 12.48 0.73
C LEU A 112 13.12 13.18 2.05
N PHE A 113 12.61 12.66 3.15
CA PHE A 113 12.96 13.10 4.50
C PHE A 113 13.63 11.96 5.25
N SER A 114 14.71 12.23 5.97
CA SER A 114 15.34 11.27 6.88
C SER A 114 15.15 11.71 8.32
N VAL A 115 14.63 10.81 9.15
CA VAL A 115 14.28 11.05 10.56
C VAL A 115 14.93 9.96 11.41
N PRO A 116 15.76 10.29 12.41
CA PRO A 116 16.30 9.27 13.31
C PRO A 116 15.17 8.57 14.09
N VAL A 117 15.15 7.25 14.10
CA VAL A 117 14.14 6.45 14.82
C VAL A 117 14.17 6.73 16.32
N SER A 118 15.34 7.12 16.87
CA SER A 118 15.48 7.54 18.27
C SER A 118 14.69 8.79 18.64
N GLU A 119 14.26 9.58 17.66
CA GLU A 119 13.44 10.77 17.85
C GLU A 119 11.93 10.48 17.79
N ILE A 120 11.54 9.32 17.26
CA ILE A 120 10.14 8.89 17.18
C ILE A 120 9.63 8.54 18.59
N GLY A 121 8.49 9.11 18.96
CA GLY A 121 7.94 9.14 20.33
C GLY A 121 8.09 10.49 21.03
N LYS A 122 8.91 11.42 20.49
CA LYS A 122 8.99 12.81 20.97
C LYS A 122 7.95 13.69 20.26
N PRO A 123 7.55 14.85 20.83
CA PRO A 123 6.60 15.74 20.16
C PRO A 123 7.06 16.25 18.79
N LYS A 124 8.37 16.44 18.62
CA LYS A 124 8.99 16.90 17.38
C LYS A 124 10.37 16.25 17.25
N ALA A 125 10.69 15.76 16.05
CA ALA A 125 11.99 15.17 15.76
C ALA A 125 13.06 16.25 15.59
N GLU A 126 14.26 15.97 16.11
CA GLU A 126 15.49 16.68 15.79
C GLU A 126 16.28 15.92 14.70
N GLY A 127 17.25 16.58 14.07
CA GLY A 127 18.11 15.94 13.08
C GLY A 127 17.41 15.52 11.78
N VAL A 128 16.21 16.04 11.50
CA VAL A 128 15.50 15.78 10.24
C VAL A 128 16.26 16.36 9.06
N GLN A 129 16.57 15.53 8.07
CA GLN A 129 17.20 15.95 6.81
C GLN A 129 16.16 15.90 5.68
N GLU A 130 16.24 16.85 4.76
CA GLU A 130 15.35 16.96 3.61
C GLU A 130 16.18 16.92 2.32
N TRP A 131 15.86 16.01 1.42
CA TRP A 131 16.57 15.76 0.17
C TRP A 131 15.67 16.10 -1.02
N LYS A 132 15.98 17.21 -1.71
CA LYS A 132 15.20 17.73 -2.84
C LYS A 132 15.94 17.54 -4.16
N GLY A 133 15.17 17.45 -5.25
CA GLY A 133 15.72 17.39 -6.61
C GLY A 133 16.50 16.11 -6.92
N LEU A 134 16.29 15.05 -6.13
CA LEU A 134 16.83 13.71 -6.39
C LEU A 134 16.09 13.00 -7.52
N LEU A 135 14.82 13.36 -7.71
CA LEU A 135 13.90 12.80 -8.69
C LEU A 135 13.44 13.91 -9.65
N PRO A 136 13.16 13.59 -10.93
CA PRO A 136 12.53 14.53 -11.84
C PRO A 136 11.08 14.83 -11.44
N ASP A 137 10.47 15.84 -12.05
CA ASP A 137 9.05 16.17 -11.79
C ASP A 137 8.13 14.98 -12.10
N GLY A 138 7.28 14.62 -11.13
CA GLY A 138 6.36 13.50 -11.19
C GLY A 138 5.60 13.32 -9.87
N GLU A 139 4.68 12.36 -9.85
CA GLU A 139 4.01 11.88 -8.63
C GLU A 139 4.56 10.50 -8.28
N TYR A 140 5.17 10.39 -7.10
CA TYR A 140 5.83 9.19 -6.59
C TYR A 140 5.14 8.74 -5.33
N GLU A 141 4.74 7.47 -5.25
CA GLU A 141 4.00 6.99 -4.09
C GLU A 141 4.62 5.82 -3.38
N SER A 142 5.50 5.06 -4.03
CA SER A 142 6.01 3.82 -3.43
C SER A 142 7.48 3.93 -3.05
N LEU A 143 7.82 3.54 -1.82
CA LEU A 143 9.15 3.63 -1.23
C LEU A 143 9.55 2.32 -0.55
N PHE A 144 10.73 1.78 -0.84
CA PHE A 144 11.26 0.65 -0.09
C PHE A 144 12.77 0.70 0.09
N ALA A 145 13.25 0.38 1.29
CA ALA A 145 14.68 0.24 1.57
C ALA A 145 15.07 -1.24 1.67
N ASP A 146 15.90 -1.69 0.74
CA ASP A 146 16.53 -3.00 0.80
C ASP A 146 17.80 -2.91 1.66
N GLU A 147 17.69 -3.30 2.93
CA GLU A 147 18.83 -3.24 3.86
C GLU A 147 20.02 -4.11 3.42
N LYS A 148 19.75 -5.24 2.75
CA LYS A 148 20.77 -6.21 2.32
C LYS A 148 21.64 -5.63 1.22
N ASN A 149 21.01 -4.99 0.23
CA ASN A 149 21.69 -4.39 -0.91
C ASN A 149 22.08 -2.92 -0.67
N LYS A 150 21.60 -2.31 0.42
CA LYS A 150 21.78 -0.89 0.75
C LYS A 150 21.23 0.01 -0.34
N GLU A 151 20.02 -0.32 -0.80
CA GLU A 151 19.36 0.37 -1.90
C GLU A 151 18.00 0.91 -1.46
N LEU A 152 17.65 2.09 -1.94
CA LEU A 152 16.30 2.65 -1.84
C LEU A 152 15.64 2.56 -3.20
N TYR A 153 14.41 2.10 -3.24
CA TYR A 153 13.58 2.02 -4.44
C TYR A 153 12.46 3.04 -4.30
N VAL A 154 12.27 3.86 -5.33
CA VAL A 154 11.14 4.79 -5.44
C VAL A 154 10.42 4.54 -6.77
N MET A 155 9.11 4.25 -6.72
CA MET A 155 8.31 4.03 -7.93
C MET A 155 7.46 5.25 -8.25
N CYS A 156 7.38 5.57 -9.54
CA CYS A 156 6.51 6.62 -10.00
C CYS A 156 5.07 6.13 -10.21
N LYS A 157 4.09 6.83 -9.64
CA LYS A 157 2.67 6.60 -9.97
C LYS A 157 2.26 7.27 -11.26
N SER A 158 2.76 8.50 -11.48
CA SER A 158 2.39 9.33 -12.62
C SER A 158 3.56 10.22 -13.05
N CYS A 159 4.41 9.69 -13.92
CA CYS A 159 5.55 10.42 -14.50
C CYS A 159 5.31 10.69 -15.98
N HIS A 160 5.81 11.82 -16.48
CA HIS A 160 5.72 12.14 -17.91
C HIS A 160 6.34 11.04 -18.79
N ALA A 161 7.44 10.42 -18.34
CA ALA A 161 8.13 9.34 -19.03
C ALA A 161 7.25 8.08 -19.23
N ASP A 162 6.25 7.87 -18.39
CA ASP A 162 5.49 6.62 -18.30
C ASP A 162 4.17 6.66 -19.09
N ARG A 163 3.66 7.87 -19.39
CA ARG A 163 2.29 8.11 -19.90
C ARG A 163 1.92 7.39 -21.21
N LYS A 164 2.88 6.88 -21.98
CA LYS A 164 2.63 6.30 -23.31
C LYS A 164 2.98 4.82 -23.45
N ASN A 165 3.66 4.21 -22.47
CA ASN A 165 4.40 2.97 -22.70
C ASN A 165 3.97 1.76 -21.84
N SER A 166 2.89 1.82 -21.05
CA SER A 166 2.58 0.75 -20.07
C SER A 166 3.79 0.37 -19.22
N VAL A 167 4.55 1.38 -18.81
CA VAL A 167 5.71 1.19 -17.94
C VAL A 167 5.54 2.00 -16.68
N VAL A 168 6.26 1.58 -15.64
CA VAL A 168 6.44 2.34 -14.42
C VAL A 168 7.94 2.53 -14.20
N THR A 169 8.39 3.77 -14.12
CA THR A 169 9.79 4.04 -13.81
C THR A 169 10.07 3.78 -12.32
N VAL A 170 11.14 3.06 -12.05
CA VAL A 170 11.67 2.76 -10.73
C VAL A 170 13.05 3.39 -10.61
N TYR A 171 13.21 4.29 -9.65
CA TYR A 171 14.46 4.95 -9.33
C TYR A 171 15.13 4.21 -8.18
N VAL A 172 16.43 4.02 -8.29
CA VAL A 172 17.25 3.35 -7.29
C VAL A 172 18.31 4.31 -6.77
N PHE A 173 18.46 4.33 -5.46
CA PHE A 173 19.48 5.11 -4.76
C PHE A 173 20.36 4.21 -3.93
N ASP A 174 21.66 4.52 -3.85
CA ASP A 174 22.52 3.93 -2.84
C ASP A 174 22.22 4.60 -1.48
N LEU A 175 22.06 3.77 -0.45
CA LEU A 175 21.79 4.17 0.93
C LEU A 175 23.02 4.01 1.83
N SER A 176 23.35 5.09 2.53
CA SER A 176 24.18 5.04 3.74
C SER A 176 23.37 5.52 4.94
N ALA A 177 23.95 5.48 6.15
CA ALA A 177 23.28 5.97 7.34
C ALA A 177 22.87 7.46 7.22
N ASP A 178 23.67 8.22 6.46
CA ASP A 178 23.58 9.69 6.41
C ASP A 178 23.43 10.23 4.97
N SER A 179 23.17 9.37 3.98
CA SER A 179 23.05 9.81 2.58
C SER A 179 22.14 8.94 1.72
N VAL A 180 21.45 9.61 0.79
CA VAL A 180 20.71 9.01 -0.32
C VAL A 180 21.31 9.54 -1.61
N GLN A 181 21.86 8.66 -2.45
CA GLN A 181 22.56 9.06 -3.68
C GLN A 181 21.96 8.37 -4.90
N PRO A 182 21.60 9.08 -5.99
CA PRO A 182 21.07 8.46 -7.20
C PRO A 182 22.06 7.42 -7.74
N LYS A 183 21.57 6.21 -8.03
CA LYS A 183 22.37 5.11 -8.56
C LYS A 183 22.04 4.85 -10.03
N ASN A 184 20.80 4.44 -10.28
CA ASN A 184 20.27 4.17 -11.62
C ASN A 184 18.73 4.22 -11.58
N ASN A 185 18.11 4.01 -12.74
CA ASN A 185 16.70 3.73 -12.85
C ASN A 185 16.47 2.65 -13.90
N PHE A 186 15.31 2.03 -13.85
CA PHE A 186 14.82 1.12 -14.88
C PHE A 186 13.29 1.21 -14.95
N THR A 187 12.71 0.54 -15.94
CA THR A 187 11.26 0.50 -16.14
C THR A 187 10.71 -0.88 -15.81
N PHE A 188 9.71 -0.95 -14.95
CA PHE A 188 8.83 -2.12 -14.84
C PHE A 188 7.86 -2.14 -16.02
N ASP A 189 7.90 -3.20 -16.83
CA ASP A 189 6.96 -3.39 -17.95
C ASP A 189 5.61 -3.92 -17.44
N ALA A 190 4.64 -3.01 -17.28
CA ALA A 190 3.30 -3.32 -16.82
C ALA A 190 2.44 -4.00 -17.90
N ALA A 191 2.87 -4.06 -19.17
CA ALA A 191 2.15 -4.82 -20.19
C ALA A 191 2.08 -6.33 -19.84
N GLN A 192 3.06 -6.83 -19.07
CA GLN A 192 3.07 -8.20 -18.56
C GLN A 192 1.80 -8.56 -17.77
N LEU A 193 1.16 -7.58 -17.11
CA LEU A 193 -0.03 -7.79 -16.28
C LEU A 193 -1.23 -8.28 -17.11
N GLY A 194 -1.31 -7.91 -18.39
CA GLY A 194 -2.38 -8.36 -19.30
C GLY A 194 -2.40 -9.87 -19.53
N ASN A 195 -1.30 -10.58 -19.26
CA ASN A 195 -1.24 -12.03 -19.32
C ASN A 195 -1.99 -12.72 -18.15
N TYR A 196 -2.16 -12.00 -17.04
CA TYR A 196 -2.78 -12.51 -15.82
C TYR A 196 -4.22 -12.06 -15.63
N ILE A 197 -4.61 -10.97 -16.31
CA ILE A 197 -5.96 -10.44 -16.30
C ILE A 197 -6.51 -10.45 -17.73
N PRO A 198 -7.08 -11.59 -18.20
CA PRO A 198 -7.50 -11.74 -19.60
C PRO A 198 -8.53 -10.70 -20.07
N SER A 199 -9.29 -10.12 -19.14
CA SER A 199 -10.26 -9.05 -19.41
C SER A 199 -9.62 -7.68 -19.68
N LYS A 200 -8.35 -7.49 -19.34
CA LYS A 200 -7.62 -6.20 -19.43
C LYS A 200 -6.28 -6.38 -20.13
N LYS A 201 -6.28 -6.32 -21.47
CA LYS A 201 -5.05 -6.44 -22.28
C LYS A 201 -4.02 -5.34 -22.02
N TYR A 202 -4.47 -4.14 -21.64
CA TYR A 202 -3.62 -3.00 -21.34
C TYR A 202 -4.01 -2.46 -19.97
N ILE A 203 -3.03 -2.35 -19.07
CA ILE A 203 -3.22 -1.82 -17.72
C ILE A 203 -2.22 -0.68 -17.55
N LEU A 204 -2.74 0.54 -17.43
CA LEU A 204 -1.95 1.66 -16.93
C LEU A 204 -1.78 1.43 -15.43
N PHE A 205 -0.69 0.74 -15.08
CA PHE A 205 -0.39 0.41 -13.70
C PHE A 205 0.05 1.65 -12.93
N LYS A 206 -0.62 1.91 -11.81
CA LYS A 206 -0.37 3.05 -10.92
C LYS A 206 -0.01 2.49 -9.54
N PRO A 207 1.28 2.28 -9.25
CA PRO A 207 1.68 1.76 -7.96
C PRO A 207 1.31 2.75 -6.86
N SER A 208 0.88 2.22 -5.72
CA SER A 208 0.73 2.96 -4.47
C SER A 208 1.84 2.58 -3.49
N ALA A 209 2.13 1.29 -3.33
CA ALA A 209 3.17 0.83 -2.41
C ALA A 209 4.05 -0.29 -2.97
N ILE A 210 5.25 -0.45 -2.40
CA ILE A 210 6.18 -1.54 -2.71
C ILE A 210 6.80 -2.11 -1.44
N ALA A 211 6.87 -3.44 -1.35
CA ALA A 211 7.68 -4.11 -0.35
C ALA A 211 8.35 -5.35 -0.91
N LEU A 212 9.41 -5.79 -0.23
CA LEU A 212 10.06 -7.06 -0.51
C LEU A 212 9.72 -8.07 0.59
N ASN A 213 9.28 -9.26 0.18
CA ASN A 213 9.08 -10.36 1.11
C ASN A 213 10.43 -10.89 1.62
N PRO A 214 10.70 -10.87 2.95
CA PRO A 214 12.00 -11.23 3.49
C PRO A 214 12.29 -12.74 3.42
N LEU A 215 11.28 -13.57 3.16
CA LEU A 215 11.43 -15.03 3.10
C LEU A 215 11.57 -15.55 1.67
N THR A 216 10.85 -14.95 0.72
CA THR A 216 10.83 -15.41 -0.68
C THR A 216 11.69 -14.57 -1.62
N ASP A 217 12.16 -13.40 -1.17
CA ASP A 217 12.92 -12.42 -1.98
C ASP A 217 12.12 -11.92 -3.20
N GLU A 218 10.80 -11.91 -3.09
CA GLU A 218 9.86 -11.44 -4.12
C GLU A 218 9.37 -10.02 -3.82
N TRP A 219 9.19 -9.22 -4.86
CA TRP A 219 8.56 -7.91 -4.74
C TRP A 219 7.04 -8.05 -4.72
N TYR A 220 6.41 -7.27 -3.85
CA TYR A 220 4.98 -7.09 -3.75
C TYR A 220 4.68 -5.63 -4.09
N LEU A 221 3.98 -5.41 -5.21
CA LEU A 221 3.59 -4.11 -5.71
C LEU A 221 2.09 -3.94 -5.53
N LEU A 222 1.70 -2.90 -4.80
CA LEU A 222 0.32 -2.57 -4.53
C LEU A 222 -0.14 -1.49 -5.50
N SER A 223 -1.40 -1.55 -5.94
CA SER A 223 -2.04 -0.47 -6.67
C SER A 223 -3.44 -0.25 -6.15
N SER A 224 -3.63 0.90 -5.49
CA SER A 224 -4.94 1.36 -5.05
C SER A 224 -5.87 1.64 -6.23
N VAL A 225 -5.42 2.41 -7.24
CA VAL A 225 -6.24 2.78 -8.41
C VAL A 225 -6.64 1.56 -9.25
N ASN A 226 -5.72 0.62 -9.47
CA ASN A 226 -6.03 -0.56 -10.29
C ASN A 226 -6.68 -1.69 -9.49
N LYS A 227 -6.66 -1.61 -8.15
CA LYS A 227 -7.06 -2.66 -7.21
C LYS A 227 -6.31 -3.96 -7.47
N LEU A 228 -4.99 -3.89 -7.47
CA LEU A 228 -4.11 -5.03 -7.74
C LEU A 228 -3.05 -5.19 -6.66
N LEU A 229 -2.74 -6.44 -6.35
CA LEU A 229 -1.49 -6.85 -5.74
C LEU A 229 -0.71 -7.69 -6.76
N VAL A 230 0.48 -7.23 -7.13
CA VAL A 230 1.35 -7.86 -8.12
C VAL A 230 2.57 -8.43 -7.41
N VAL A 231 2.87 -9.71 -7.66
CA VAL A 231 4.08 -10.37 -7.15
C VAL A 231 5.06 -10.58 -8.28
N THR A 232 6.31 -10.15 -8.10
CA THR A 232 7.39 -10.31 -9.08
C THR A 232 8.64 -10.93 -8.46
N ASP A 233 9.49 -11.56 -9.27
CA ASP A 233 10.84 -11.91 -8.82
C ASP A 233 11.75 -10.67 -8.73
N ARG A 234 12.98 -10.83 -8.23
CA ARG A 234 13.98 -9.74 -8.17
C ARG A 234 14.32 -9.11 -9.52
N SER A 235 14.05 -9.81 -10.63
CA SER A 235 14.26 -9.31 -11.99
C SER A 235 13.02 -8.61 -12.56
N TRP A 236 12.01 -8.32 -11.73
CA TRP A 236 10.77 -7.62 -12.09
C TRP A 236 9.89 -8.39 -13.08
N LYS A 237 10.09 -9.71 -13.17
CA LYS A 237 9.22 -10.59 -13.94
C LYS A 237 7.98 -10.92 -13.10
N VAL A 238 6.81 -10.63 -13.64
CA VAL A 238 5.54 -10.91 -12.95
C VAL A 238 5.37 -12.41 -12.78
N LYS A 239 5.08 -12.83 -11.55
CA LYS A 239 4.78 -14.22 -11.16
C LYS A 239 3.31 -14.42 -10.86
N GLN A 240 2.69 -13.46 -10.16
CA GLN A 240 1.29 -13.54 -9.75
C GLN A 240 0.64 -12.15 -9.80
N VAL A 241 -0.66 -12.11 -10.06
CA VAL A 241 -1.47 -10.90 -10.01
C VAL A 241 -2.80 -11.24 -9.36
N HIS A 242 -3.17 -10.48 -8.33
CA HIS A 242 -4.38 -10.69 -7.56
C HIS A 242 -5.23 -9.41 -7.60
N GLU A 243 -6.48 -9.54 -8.02
CA GLU A 243 -7.44 -8.44 -7.90
C GLU A 243 -7.84 -8.26 -6.43
N LEU A 244 -7.86 -7.01 -5.97
CA LEU A 244 -8.24 -6.63 -4.62
C LEU A 244 -9.73 -6.26 -4.60
N LYS A 245 -10.48 -6.82 -3.66
CA LYS A 245 -11.89 -6.48 -3.49
C LYS A 245 -12.02 -5.11 -2.82
N ASN A 246 -12.65 -4.15 -3.49
CA ASN A 246 -12.82 -2.77 -2.99
C ASN A 246 -13.36 -2.74 -1.56
N ALA A 247 -14.41 -3.51 -1.27
CA ALA A 247 -15.03 -3.58 0.05
C ALA A 247 -14.11 -4.11 1.18
N VAL A 248 -12.91 -4.62 0.85
CA VAL A 248 -11.88 -5.02 1.81
C VAL A 248 -10.67 -4.08 1.73
N PHE A 249 -10.33 -3.62 0.53
CA PHE A 249 -9.19 -2.76 0.23
C PHE A 249 -9.68 -1.46 -0.43
N GLU A 250 -10.25 -0.55 0.38
CA GLU A 250 -10.92 0.65 -0.13
C GLU A 250 -9.95 1.61 -0.82
N GLN A 251 -8.79 1.84 -0.22
CA GLN A 251 -7.67 2.64 -0.75
C GLN A 251 -6.36 2.08 -0.18
N PRO A 252 -5.87 0.94 -0.69
CA PRO A 252 -4.69 0.29 -0.15
C PRO A 252 -3.42 1.03 -0.60
N GLU A 253 -2.84 1.82 0.30
CA GLU A 253 -1.74 2.75 0.00
C GLU A 253 -0.39 2.36 0.63
N GLY A 254 -0.35 1.41 1.58
CA GLY A 254 0.92 0.99 2.19
C GLY A 254 1.06 -0.52 2.32
N ILE A 255 2.29 -1.02 2.24
CA ILE A 255 2.60 -2.45 2.30
C ILE A 255 3.92 -2.70 3.03
N SER A 256 3.93 -3.68 3.95
CA SER A 256 5.17 -4.09 4.61
C SER A 256 5.15 -5.55 5.04
N PHE A 257 6.32 -6.05 5.42
CA PHE A 257 6.49 -7.38 6.00
C PHE A 257 7.19 -7.30 7.36
N ASP A 258 6.77 -8.17 8.28
CA ASP A 258 7.57 -8.44 9.47
C ASP A 258 8.62 -9.55 9.22
N ALA A 259 9.51 -9.77 10.19
CA ALA A 259 10.58 -10.77 10.08
C ALA A 259 10.08 -12.22 9.94
N ASN A 260 8.81 -12.51 10.27
CA ASN A 260 8.20 -13.82 10.08
C ASN A 260 7.50 -13.94 8.71
N GLY A 261 7.63 -12.92 7.85
CA GLY A 261 7.00 -12.85 6.55
C GLY A 261 5.51 -12.55 6.60
N ASN A 262 4.92 -12.15 7.74
CA ASN A 262 3.52 -11.72 7.72
C ASN A 262 3.40 -10.45 6.88
N LEU A 263 2.39 -10.41 6.01
CA LEU A 263 2.11 -9.28 5.14
C LEU A 263 1.17 -8.32 5.87
N TYR A 264 1.47 -7.03 5.78
CA TYR A 264 0.63 -5.96 6.30
C TYR A 264 0.29 -4.99 5.17
N ILE A 265 -0.99 -4.65 5.04
CA ILE A 265 -1.47 -3.65 4.08
C ILE A 265 -2.24 -2.59 4.85
N SER A 266 -1.81 -1.33 4.76
CA SER A 266 -2.62 -0.19 5.22
C SER A 266 -3.56 0.24 4.11
N SER A 267 -4.78 0.62 4.50
CA SER A 267 -5.76 1.21 3.61
C SER A 267 -6.37 2.43 4.27
N GLU A 268 -6.47 3.51 3.52
CA GLU A 268 -7.23 4.68 3.95
C GLU A 268 -8.72 4.35 4.07
N ALA A 269 -9.43 5.24 4.77
CA ALA A 269 -10.86 5.11 4.99
C ALA A 269 -11.65 5.16 3.66
N GLY A 270 -11.32 6.09 2.78
CA GLY A 270 -12.08 6.36 1.56
C GLY A 270 -13.55 6.65 1.84
N GLU A 271 -14.44 5.77 1.39
CA GLU A 271 -15.88 5.87 1.69
C GLU A 271 -16.26 5.24 3.06
N ASN A 272 -15.32 4.59 3.75
CA ASN A 272 -15.52 4.05 5.09
C ASN A 272 -15.27 5.11 6.18
N GLU A 273 -15.60 4.77 7.43
CA GLU A 273 -15.42 5.70 8.56
C GLU A 273 -13.99 5.75 9.11
N GLN A 274 -13.15 4.75 8.82
CA GLN A 274 -11.83 4.59 9.42
C GLN A 274 -10.85 3.94 8.46
N GLY A 275 -9.60 4.40 8.48
CA GLY A 275 -8.47 3.67 7.90
C GLY A 275 -8.23 2.37 8.65
N VAL A 276 -7.54 1.43 8.01
CA VAL A 276 -7.26 0.11 8.57
C VAL A 276 -5.84 -0.35 8.26
N VAL A 277 -5.29 -1.17 9.15
CA VAL A 277 -4.15 -2.04 8.83
C VAL A 277 -4.65 -3.48 8.83
N MET A 278 -4.42 -4.18 7.74
CA MET A 278 -4.77 -5.58 7.57
C MET A 278 -3.52 -6.44 7.67
N LYS A 279 -3.57 -7.48 8.51
CA LYS A 279 -2.52 -8.48 8.64
C LYS A 279 -2.93 -9.80 7.99
N PHE A 280 -2.02 -10.35 7.21
CA PHE A 280 -2.13 -11.66 6.59
C PHE A 280 -0.98 -12.54 7.09
N ALA A 281 -1.33 -13.55 7.89
CA ALA A 281 -0.34 -14.45 8.45
C ALA A 281 0.28 -15.32 7.34
N TYR A 282 1.61 -15.39 7.29
CA TYR A 282 2.28 -16.26 6.33
C TYR A 282 2.11 -17.73 6.69
N LYS A 283 1.73 -18.53 5.70
CA LYS A 283 1.57 -19.99 5.79
C LYS A 283 2.28 -20.61 4.61
N PRO A 284 3.52 -21.14 4.78
CA PRO A 284 4.26 -21.73 3.67
C PRO A 284 3.41 -22.75 2.92
N THR A 285 3.34 -22.63 1.59
CA THR A 285 2.80 -23.68 0.74
C THR A 285 3.76 -24.88 0.80
N LYS A 286 3.21 -26.05 1.14
CA LYS A 286 3.98 -27.31 1.21
C LYS A 286 4.44 -27.75 -0.17
#